data_AF-A0A936BFH5-F1
#
_entry.id   AF-A0A936BFH5-F1
#
_cell.length_a   1.000
_cell.length_b   1.000
_cell.length_c   1.000
_cell.angle_alpha   90.00
_cell.angle_beta   90.00
_cell.angle_gamma   90.00
#
_symmetry.space_group_name_H-M   'P 1'
#
loop_
_entity.id
_entity.type
_entity.pdbx_description
1 polymer ?
#
loop_
_entity_poly.entity_id
_entity_poly.type
_entity_poly.pdbx_seq_one_letter_code
_entity_poly.pdbx_strand_id
1 'polypeptide(L)'
;MNLSEQVFLNLLALDSYCKGYSTSNSGFPTGFPTGGIGYANFYIQSEITPGSPAFAEGFYAAAYTIDGVTVISYRGTDTGGEFVATDFPISAGAWEDESTLLAMQFYNSVAAATDNPILLTGHSLGGGLAGFVASLTNRPAMLVDHMGFTTARARRRRGRAAFRPRPATTLRARSV
;
A
#
# COMPACT_ATOMS: atom_id res chain seq x y z
N MET A 1 20.65 -3.20 4.27
CA MET A 1 20.06 -3.22 2.92
C MET A 1 21.19 -3.08 1.91
N ASN A 2 21.38 -4.04 1.02
CA ASN A 2 22.40 -3.94 -0.04
C ASN A 2 21.81 -3.27 -1.30
N LEU A 3 22.66 -2.86 -2.25
CA LEU A 3 22.21 -2.15 -3.46
C LEU A 3 21.23 -3.00 -4.31
N SER A 4 21.45 -4.31 -4.39
CA SER A 4 20.55 -5.24 -5.10
C SER A 4 19.15 -5.30 -4.50
N GLU A 5 19.05 -5.28 -3.16
CA GLU A 5 17.77 -5.30 -2.44
C GLU A 5 16.98 -4.01 -2.67
N GLN A 6 17.65 -2.85 -2.62
CA GLN A 6 16.99 -1.56 -2.90
C GLN A 6 16.48 -1.47 -4.34
N VAL A 7 17.29 -1.90 -5.31
CA VAL A 7 16.87 -1.94 -6.72
C VAL A 7 15.65 -2.86 -6.87
N PHE A 8 15.63 -4.00 -6.19
CA PHE A 8 14.50 -4.92 -6.27
C PHE A 8 13.23 -4.37 -5.62
N LEU A 9 13.34 -3.70 -4.46
CA LEU A 9 12.19 -3.03 -3.82
C LEU A 9 11.64 -1.88 -4.65
N ASN A 10 12.49 -1.17 -5.40
CA ASN A 10 12.07 -0.18 -6.40
C ASN A 10 11.27 -0.83 -7.53
N LEU A 11 11.70 -2.00 -8.02
CA LEU A 11 10.97 -2.74 -9.05
C LEU A 11 9.59 -3.17 -8.58
N LEU A 12 9.43 -3.59 -7.32
CA LEU A 12 8.12 -3.95 -6.77
C LEU A 12 7.21 -2.74 -6.54
N ALA A 13 7.79 -1.61 -6.12
CA ALA A 13 7.07 -0.33 -6.04
C ALA A 13 6.53 0.07 -7.43
N LEU A 14 7.32 -0.13 -8.48
CA LEU A 14 6.91 0.13 -9.85
C LEU A 14 5.88 -0.89 -10.37
N ASP A 15 6.07 -2.18 -10.10
CA ASP A 15 5.16 -3.25 -10.50
C ASP A 15 3.73 -3.03 -10.02
N SER A 16 3.59 -2.41 -8.84
CA SER A 16 2.28 -2.07 -8.29
C SER A 16 1.48 -1.14 -9.21
N TYR A 17 2.12 -0.29 -10.04
CA TYR A 17 1.45 0.55 -11.03
C TYR A 17 0.94 -0.22 -12.24
N CYS A 18 1.55 -1.37 -12.54
CA CYS A 18 1.27 -2.17 -13.72
C CYS A 18 0.18 -3.25 -13.46
N LYS A 19 -0.07 -3.59 -12.19
CA LYS A 19 -0.99 -4.66 -11.80
C LYS A 19 -2.38 -4.17 -11.37
N GLY A 20 -3.28 -5.13 -11.22
CA GLY A 20 -4.66 -4.93 -10.79
C GLY A 20 -5.55 -4.48 -11.94
N TYR A 21 -6.31 -3.42 -11.71
CA TYR A 21 -7.20 -2.82 -12.68
C TYR A 21 -6.54 -1.61 -13.34
N SER A 22 -7.01 -1.29 -14.55
CA SER A 22 -6.65 -0.04 -15.22
C SER A 22 -7.25 1.12 -14.45
N THR A 23 -6.46 1.71 -13.57
CA THR A 23 -6.65 3.10 -13.19
C THR A 23 -6.12 3.97 -14.32
N SER A 24 -6.49 5.25 -14.35
CA SER A 24 -6.14 6.26 -15.36
C SER A 24 -4.63 6.57 -15.47
N ASN A 25 -3.81 5.56 -15.26
CA ASN A 25 -2.36 5.58 -15.20
C ASN A 25 -1.78 5.77 -16.59
N SER A 26 -1.84 7.02 -17.04
CA SER A 26 -1.43 7.49 -18.36
C SER A 26 0.08 7.39 -18.55
N GLY A 27 0.59 6.17 -18.68
CA GLY A 27 2.01 5.91 -18.91
C GLY A 27 2.47 4.48 -18.66
N PHE A 28 1.70 3.69 -17.90
CA PHE A 28 2.02 2.29 -17.62
C PHE A 28 1.03 1.33 -18.27
N PRO A 29 1.49 0.23 -18.88
CA PRO A 29 0.58 -0.86 -19.24
C PRO A 29 -0.04 -1.41 -17.95
N THR A 30 -1.36 -1.37 -17.87
CA THR A 30 -2.13 -1.86 -16.73
C THR A 30 -2.77 -3.21 -17.03
N GLY A 31 -3.14 -3.96 -16.00
CA GLY A 31 -3.86 -5.23 -16.16
C GLY A 31 -2.97 -6.42 -16.45
N PHE A 32 -1.68 -6.32 -16.10
CA PHE A 32 -0.82 -7.50 -16.10
C PHE A 32 -1.39 -8.57 -15.16
N PRO A 33 -1.34 -9.86 -15.56
CA PRO A 33 -1.79 -10.94 -14.71
C PRO A 33 -1.07 -10.95 -13.36
N THR A 34 -1.78 -11.45 -12.35
CA THR A 34 -1.20 -11.76 -11.05
C THR A 34 -0.05 -12.74 -11.24
N GLY A 35 1.12 -12.39 -10.70
CA GLY A 35 2.35 -13.13 -10.95
C GLY A 35 3.54 -12.43 -10.31
N GLY A 36 4.55 -13.23 -9.96
CA GLY A 36 5.80 -12.74 -9.40
C GLY A 36 6.65 -11.95 -10.40
N ILE A 37 7.66 -11.23 -9.88
CA ILE A 37 8.70 -10.59 -10.69
C ILE A 37 10.05 -11.10 -10.21
N GLY A 38 10.90 -11.55 -11.14
CA GLY A 38 12.20 -12.13 -10.80
C GLY A 38 12.03 -13.29 -9.81
N TYR A 39 12.64 -13.18 -8.63
CA TYR A 39 12.52 -14.16 -7.54
C TYR A 39 11.41 -13.85 -6.53
N ALA A 40 10.67 -12.74 -6.70
CA ALA A 40 9.53 -12.40 -5.86
C ALA A 40 8.35 -13.27 -6.24
N ASN A 41 7.88 -14.10 -5.31
CA ASN A 41 6.68 -14.89 -5.52
C ASN A 41 5.46 -14.06 -5.14
N PHE A 42 4.52 -13.89 -6.05
CA PHE A 42 3.25 -13.23 -5.71
C PHE A 42 2.55 -13.99 -4.59
N TYR A 43 2.02 -13.25 -3.61
CA TYR A 43 1.36 -13.83 -2.44
C TYR A 43 -0.13 -13.49 -2.44
N ILE A 44 -0.49 -12.24 -2.16
CA ILE A 44 -1.88 -11.74 -2.18
C ILE A 44 -1.92 -10.30 -2.66
N GLN A 45 -3.09 -9.81 -3.08
CA GLN A 45 -3.30 -8.40 -3.46
C GLN A 45 -4.57 -7.83 -2.83
N SER A 46 -4.70 -6.51 -2.89
CA SER A 46 -5.93 -5.80 -2.51
C SER A 46 -7.09 -6.18 -3.42
N GLU A 47 -8.32 -5.87 -2.98
CA GLU A 47 -9.52 -6.09 -3.79
C GLU A 47 -9.44 -5.28 -5.10
N ILE A 48 -9.80 -5.92 -6.22
CA ILE A 48 -9.76 -5.33 -7.57
C ILE A 48 -11.12 -5.39 -8.27
N THR A 49 -12.15 -5.95 -7.63
CA THR A 49 -13.48 -6.07 -8.20
C THR A 49 -14.10 -4.68 -8.41
N PRO A 50 -14.62 -4.37 -9.61
CA PRO A 50 -15.37 -3.14 -9.85
C PRO A 50 -16.50 -2.95 -8.83
N GLY A 51 -16.57 -1.75 -8.22
CA GLY A 51 -17.55 -1.42 -7.17
C GLY A 51 -17.11 -1.74 -5.74
N SER A 52 -15.93 -2.34 -5.54
CA SER A 52 -15.33 -2.43 -4.20
C SER A 52 -14.79 -1.08 -3.72
N PRO A 53 -14.65 -0.85 -2.40
CA PRO A 53 -14.04 0.38 -1.87
C PRO A 53 -12.63 0.62 -2.42
N ALA A 54 -11.79 -0.43 -2.47
CA ALA A 54 -10.44 -0.34 -3.01
C ALA A 54 -10.42 0.08 -4.48
N PHE A 55 -11.34 -0.44 -5.29
CA PHE A 55 -11.47 -0.06 -6.70
C PHE A 55 -11.96 1.39 -6.86
N ALA A 56 -12.97 1.80 -6.09
CA ALA A 56 -13.54 3.15 -6.14
C ALA A 56 -12.52 4.22 -5.73
N GLU A 57 -11.64 3.90 -4.79
CA GLU A 57 -10.59 4.78 -4.28
C GLU A 57 -9.35 4.82 -5.19
N GLY A 58 -9.25 3.96 -6.21
CA GLY A 58 -8.00 3.83 -6.98
C GLY A 58 -6.87 3.17 -6.18
N PHE A 59 -7.16 2.60 -5.00
CA PHE A 59 -6.20 1.93 -4.15
C PHE A 59 -5.76 0.59 -4.75
N TYR A 60 -4.45 0.33 -4.73
CA TYR A 60 -3.90 -0.98 -5.03
C TYR A 60 -2.68 -1.28 -4.15
N ALA A 61 -2.60 -2.53 -3.71
CA ALA A 61 -1.43 -3.05 -3.02
C ALA A 61 -1.25 -4.54 -3.33
N ALA A 62 0.00 -4.99 -3.32
CA ALA A 62 0.36 -6.38 -3.54
C ALA A 62 1.40 -6.82 -2.51
N ALA A 63 1.32 -8.08 -2.11
CA ALA A 63 2.27 -8.74 -1.24
C ALA A 63 3.03 -9.81 -2.03
N TYR A 64 4.33 -9.91 -1.79
CA TYR A 64 5.23 -10.86 -2.40
C TYR A 64 6.06 -11.56 -1.32
N THR A 65 6.51 -12.79 -1.59
CA THR A 65 7.44 -13.51 -0.74
C THR A 65 8.80 -13.59 -1.41
N ILE A 66 9.84 -13.14 -0.73
CA ILE A 66 11.24 -13.12 -1.19
C ILE A 66 12.10 -13.62 -0.04
N ASP A 67 12.77 -14.75 -0.22
CA ASP A 67 13.71 -15.33 0.78
C ASP A 67 13.15 -15.40 2.21
N GLY A 68 11.87 -15.76 2.36
CA GLY A 68 11.21 -15.86 3.66
C GLY A 68 10.78 -14.52 4.27
N VAL A 69 10.86 -13.41 3.52
CA VAL A 69 10.32 -12.09 3.88
C VAL A 69 9.10 -11.81 3.01
N THR A 70 8.03 -11.31 3.64
CA THR A 70 6.85 -10.83 2.92
C THR A 70 7.00 -9.34 2.66
N VAL A 71 7.11 -8.93 1.40
CA VAL A 71 7.17 -7.53 0.99
C VAL A 71 5.78 -7.06 0.56
N ILE A 72 5.25 -6.04 1.23
CA ILE A 72 4.01 -5.37 0.85
C ILE A 72 4.36 -4.10 0.10
N SER A 73 3.89 -3.98 -1.13
CA SER A 73 4.06 -2.83 -1.99
C SER A 73 2.73 -2.10 -2.20
N TYR A 74 2.71 -0.79 -1.93
CA TYR A 74 1.55 0.06 -2.18
C TYR A 74 1.76 0.88 -3.45
N ARG A 75 0.74 0.92 -4.32
CA ARG A 75 0.70 1.77 -5.50
C ARG A 75 0.52 3.24 -5.08
N GLY A 76 1.17 4.15 -5.80
CA GLY A 76 0.86 5.58 -5.70
C GLY A 76 -0.27 6.00 -6.65
N THR A 77 -0.38 7.30 -6.86
CA THR A 77 -1.33 7.99 -7.74
C THR A 77 -0.58 8.58 -8.93
N ASP A 78 -1.26 8.79 -10.06
CA ASP A 78 -0.66 9.39 -11.27
C ASP A 78 -1.62 10.23 -12.13
N THR A 79 -2.68 10.76 -11.52
CA THR A 79 -3.50 11.81 -12.15
C THR A 79 -2.71 13.12 -12.23
N GLY A 80 -2.04 13.34 -13.36
CA GLY A 80 -1.15 14.49 -13.64
C GLY A 80 -1.79 15.89 -13.57
N GLY A 81 -3.07 16.02 -13.25
CA GLY A 81 -3.75 17.30 -12.97
C GLY A 81 -3.93 17.61 -11.48
N GLU A 82 -3.55 16.70 -10.58
CA GLU A 82 -4.01 16.69 -9.20
C GLU A 82 -2.90 16.38 -8.18
N PHE A 83 -1.69 16.89 -8.41
CA PHE A 83 -0.54 16.82 -7.49
C PHE A 83 -0.80 17.37 -6.05
N VAL A 84 -2.02 17.80 -5.71
CA VAL A 84 -2.34 18.57 -4.50
C VAL A 84 -3.64 18.16 -3.80
N ALA A 85 -4.56 17.38 -4.38
CA ALA A 85 -5.85 17.08 -3.72
C ALA A 85 -5.98 15.65 -3.17
N THR A 86 -5.49 14.63 -3.87
CA THR A 86 -5.51 13.20 -3.45
C THR A 86 -4.25 12.77 -2.71
N ASP A 87 -3.15 13.49 -2.92
CA ASP A 87 -1.82 13.26 -2.36
C ASP A 87 -1.62 13.93 -0.97
N PHE A 88 -2.26 15.08 -0.77
CA PHE A 88 -2.15 15.90 0.43
C PHE A 88 -2.72 15.31 1.72
N PRO A 89 -3.78 14.47 1.74
CA PRO A 89 -4.42 14.03 2.99
C PRO A 89 -3.42 13.40 3.98
N ILE A 90 -2.60 12.44 3.55
CA ILE A 90 -1.66 11.78 4.47
C ILE A 90 -0.51 12.71 4.92
N SER A 91 -0.05 13.59 4.04
CA SER A 91 0.97 14.62 4.37
C SER A 91 0.42 15.70 5.31
N ALA A 92 -0.85 16.09 5.13
CA ALA A 92 -1.58 17.06 5.94
C ALA A 92 -2.13 16.48 7.25
N GLY A 93 -2.06 15.16 7.40
CA GLY A 93 -2.39 14.44 8.62
C GLY A 93 -3.80 13.86 8.71
N ALA A 94 -4.51 13.76 7.60
CA ALA A 94 -5.75 13.01 7.48
C ALA A 94 -5.44 11.50 7.44
N TRP A 95 -5.35 10.90 8.62
CA TRP A 95 -5.11 9.46 8.77
C TRP A 95 -6.39 8.61 8.64
N GLU A 96 -7.56 9.27 8.66
CA GLU A 96 -8.88 8.65 8.46
C GLU A 96 -9.30 8.62 6.98
N ASP A 97 -8.40 9.07 6.10
CA ASP A 97 -8.57 9.00 4.66
C ASP A 97 -8.71 7.55 4.18
N GLU A 98 -9.57 7.31 3.19
CA GLU A 98 -9.96 5.96 2.76
C GLU A 98 -8.75 5.14 2.31
N SER A 99 -7.84 5.73 1.51
CA SER A 99 -6.58 5.09 1.10
C SER A 99 -5.72 4.66 2.30
N THR A 100 -5.70 5.45 3.37
CA THR A 100 -4.97 5.13 4.61
C THR A 100 -5.62 3.97 5.37
N LEU A 101 -6.96 3.93 5.42
CA LEU A 101 -7.71 2.85 6.04
C LEU A 101 -7.52 1.54 5.27
N LEU A 102 -7.62 1.59 3.94
CA LEU A 102 -7.42 0.43 3.06
C LEU A 102 -5.98 -0.11 3.15
N ALA A 103 -4.97 0.77 3.22
CA ALA A 103 -3.58 0.35 3.41
C ALA A 103 -3.36 -0.44 4.70
N MET A 104 -3.99 -0.01 5.80
CA MET A 104 -3.95 -0.74 7.07
C MET A 104 -4.74 -2.04 7.04
N GLN A 105 -5.91 -2.05 6.39
CA GLN A 105 -6.71 -3.27 6.23
C GLN A 105 -5.93 -4.32 5.45
N PHE A 106 -5.28 -3.94 4.36
CA PHE A 106 -4.43 -4.83 3.57
C PHE A 106 -3.21 -5.32 4.36
N TYR A 107 -2.55 -4.45 5.12
CA TYR A 107 -1.46 -4.89 6.01
C TYR A 107 -1.95 -5.95 7.00
N ASN A 108 -3.10 -5.73 7.63
CA ASN A 108 -3.64 -6.66 8.62
C ASN A 108 -4.03 -8.00 7.99
N SER A 109 -4.56 -8.01 6.76
CA SER A 109 -4.88 -9.26 6.08
C SER A 109 -3.61 -10.05 5.72
N VAL A 110 -2.55 -9.38 5.24
CA VAL A 110 -1.26 -10.02 5.00
C VAL A 110 -0.66 -10.56 6.30
N ALA A 111 -0.64 -9.75 7.36
CA ALA A 111 -0.09 -10.13 8.66
C ALA A 111 -0.85 -11.26 9.35
N ALA A 112 -2.15 -11.43 9.06
CA ALA A 112 -2.93 -12.55 9.54
C ALA A 112 -2.70 -13.84 8.71
N ALA A 113 -2.17 -13.72 7.49
CA ALA A 113 -1.99 -14.83 6.57
C ALA A 113 -0.54 -15.38 6.56
N THR A 114 0.44 -14.59 7.00
CA THR A 114 1.88 -14.94 6.92
C THR A 114 2.56 -14.94 8.29
N ASP A 115 3.46 -15.90 8.51
CA ASP A 115 4.39 -15.91 9.65
C ASP A 115 5.72 -15.20 9.33
N ASN A 116 5.94 -14.82 8.07
CA ASN A 116 7.17 -14.19 7.62
C ASN A 116 7.30 -12.76 8.20
N PRO A 117 8.54 -12.27 8.41
CA PRO A 117 8.78 -10.84 8.60
C PRO A 117 8.19 -10.03 7.46
N ILE A 118 7.52 -8.93 7.79
CA ILE A 118 6.92 -8.02 6.81
C ILE A 118 7.83 -6.80 6.60
N LEU A 119 8.13 -6.51 5.33
CA LEU A 119 8.80 -5.30 4.85
C LEU A 119 7.81 -4.51 3.97
N LEU A 120 7.77 -3.20 4.13
CA LEU A 120 6.86 -2.32 3.40
C LEU A 120 7.62 -1.52 2.34
N THR A 121 7.02 -1.31 1.18
CA THR A 121 7.60 -0.47 0.11
C THR A 121 6.51 0.27 -0.67
N GLY A 122 6.92 1.30 -1.39
CA GLY A 122 6.04 2.07 -2.26
C GLY A 122 6.71 3.35 -2.77
N HIS A 123 6.16 3.87 -3.86
CA HIS A 123 6.59 5.11 -4.50
C HIS A 123 5.53 6.23 -4.34
N SER A 124 5.95 7.50 -4.28
CA SER A 124 5.04 8.66 -4.17
C SER A 124 4.04 8.49 -3.02
N LEU A 125 2.72 8.58 -3.26
CA LEU A 125 1.67 8.32 -2.28
C LEU A 125 1.80 6.91 -1.66
N GLY A 126 2.12 5.91 -2.47
CA GLY A 126 2.35 4.54 -2.01
C GLY A 126 3.48 4.44 -0.99
N GLY A 127 4.53 5.25 -1.17
CA GLY A 127 5.61 5.39 -0.18
C GLY A 127 5.13 6.07 1.11
N GLY A 128 4.25 7.06 1.00
CA GLY A 128 3.59 7.69 2.17
C GLY A 128 2.77 6.69 2.97
N LEU A 129 1.96 5.87 2.29
CA LEU A 129 1.16 4.80 2.89
C LEU A 129 2.05 3.73 3.54
N ALA A 130 3.09 3.28 2.85
CA ALA A 130 4.08 2.33 3.37
C ALA A 130 4.72 2.86 4.66
N GLY A 131 5.20 4.10 4.65
CA GLY A 131 5.82 4.75 5.80
C GLY A 131 4.86 4.92 6.97
N PHE A 132 3.61 5.32 6.69
CA PHE A 132 2.57 5.43 7.70
C PHE A 132 2.31 4.08 8.39
N VAL A 133 2.00 3.05 7.61
CA VAL A 133 1.71 1.70 8.12
C VAL A 133 2.91 1.17 8.92
N ALA A 134 4.12 1.25 8.36
CA ALA A 134 5.36 0.82 9.00
C ALA A 134 5.56 1.44 10.38
N SER A 135 5.30 2.75 10.48
CA SER A 135 5.47 3.51 11.71
C SER A 135 4.49 3.14 12.82
N LEU A 136 3.38 2.48 12.47
CA LEU A 136 2.30 2.08 13.37
C LEU A 136 2.42 0.61 13.76
N THR A 137 2.99 -0.20 12.88
CA THR A 137 3.16 -1.65 13.05
C THR A 137 4.57 -2.04 13.47
N ASN A 138 5.47 -1.05 13.60
CA ASN A 138 6.88 -1.23 13.94
C ASN A 138 7.58 -2.21 12.97
N ARG A 139 7.31 -2.04 11.67
CA ARG A 139 7.92 -2.83 10.59
C ARG A 139 8.92 -1.98 9.80
N PRO A 140 9.95 -2.58 9.21
CA PRO A 140 10.85 -1.87 8.31
C PRO A 140 10.09 -1.43 7.06
N ALA A 141 10.56 -0.33 6.44
CA ALA A 141 10.07 0.12 5.15
C ALA A 141 11.19 0.70 4.29
N MET A 142 11.08 0.52 2.97
CA MET A 142 11.88 1.16 1.95
C MET A 142 10.97 2.10 1.17
N LEU A 143 11.23 3.41 1.23
CA LEU A 143 10.33 4.42 0.70
C LEU A 143 10.99 5.10 -0.49
N VAL A 144 10.29 5.15 -1.63
CA VAL A 144 10.83 5.68 -2.89
C VAL A 144 10.14 6.99 -3.21
N ASP A 145 10.91 8.08 -3.34
CA ASP A 145 10.41 9.43 -3.67
C ASP A 145 9.04 9.73 -3.01
N HIS A 146 9.00 9.51 -1.70
CA HIS A 146 7.74 9.27 -1.01
C HIS A 146 7.10 10.55 -0.50
N MET A 147 5.78 10.52 -0.38
CA MET A 147 5.04 11.58 0.30
C MET A 147 5.24 11.61 1.81
N GLY A 148 5.10 12.79 2.42
CA GLY A 148 5.13 12.94 3.87
C GLY A 148 4.00 12.18 4.56
N PHE A 149 4.27 11.58 5.71
CA PHE A 149 3.27 10.79 6.47
C PHE A 149 3.35 11.00 7.99
N THR A 150 4.37 11.71 8.47
CA THR A 150 4.67 11.84 9.90
C THR A 150 3.59 12.63 10.65
N THR A 151 2.94 13.60 9.99
CA THR A 151 1.81 14.35 10.54
C THR A 151 0.59 13.45 10.78
N ALA A 152 0.25 12.58 9.81
CA ALA A 152 -0.84 11.61 9.95
C ALA A 152 -0.57 10.64 11.10
N ARG A 153 0.66 10.12 11.18
CA ARG A 153 1.11 9.28 12.30
C ARG A 153 0.91 9.99 13.64
N ALA A 154 1.37 11.23 13.77
CA ALA A 154 1.25 11.99 15.02
C ALA A 154 -0.20 12.22 15.41
N ARG A 155 -1.08 12.55 14.46
CA ARG A 155 -2.51 12.73 14.69
C ARG A 155 -3.20 11.43 15.07
N ARG A 156 -2.90 10.30 14.43
CA ARG A 156 -3.47 9.00 14.81
C ARG A 156 -3.09 8.62 16.25
N ARG A 157 -1.83 8.85 16.66
CA ARG A 157 -1.39 8.59 18.05
C ARG A 157 -2.17 9.40 19.06
N ARG A 158 -2.51 10.66 18.75
CA ARG A 158 -3.34 11.54 19.60
C ARG A 158 -4.83 11.17 19.53
N GLY A 159 -5.34 10.86 18.34
CA GLY A 159 -6.73 10.48 18.08
C GLY A 159 -7.13 9.16 18.70
N ARG A 160 -6.20 8.24 18.98
CA ARG A 160 -6.48 6.99 19.73
C ARG A 160 -6.97 7.24 21.16
N ALA A 161 -6.77 8.44 21.71
CA ALA A 161 -7.39 8.87 22.97
C ALA A 161 -8.85 9.34 22.80
N ALA A 162 -9.34 9.55 21.57
CA ALA A 162 -10.65 10.12 21.25
C ALA A 162 -11.50 9.31 20.24
N PHE A 163 -10.92 8.33 19.53
CA PHE A 163 -11.58 7.59 18.45
C PHE A 163 -12.34 6.36 18.95
N ARG A 164 -13.66 6.35 18.73
CA ARG A 164 -14.52 5.16 18.82
C ARG A 164 -14.65 4.53 17.43
N PRO A 165 -14.24 3.26 17.22
CA PRO A 165 -14.34 2.64 15.90
C PRO A 165 -15.80 2.52 15.45
N ARG A 166 -16.06 2.82 14.18
CA ARG A 166 -17.29 2.34 13.52
C ARG A 166 -17.17 0.83 13.31
N PRO A 167 -18.26 0.06 13.48
CA PRO A 167 -18.22 -1.39 13.34
C PRO A 167 -17.76 -1.78 11.94
N ALA A 168 -16.78 -2.69 11.90
CA ALA A 168 -16.19 -3.19 10.66
C ALA A 168 -17.28 -3.81 9.76
N THR A 169 -17.46 -3.28 8.57
CA THR A 169 -18.18 -3.99 7.51
C THR A 169 -17.25 -5.07 6.98
N THR A 170 -17.65 -6.31 7.18
CA THR A 170 -16.86 -7.52 6.92
C THR A 170 -16.49 -7.64 5.44
N LEU A 171 -15.32 -7.14 5.03
CA LEU A 171 -14.72 -7.55 3.76
C LEU A 171 -14.06 -8.92 3.95
N ARG A 172 -14.66 -9.94 3.35
CA ARG A 172 -14.08 -11.29 3.27
C ARG A 172 -13.04 -11.30 2.17
N ALA A 173 -11.76 -11.41 2.54
CA ALA A 173 -10.73 -11.86 1.61
C ALA A 173 -11.10 -13.28 1.12
N ARG A 174 -11.27 -13.45 -0.18
CA ARG A 174 -11.38 -14.78 -0.79
C ARG A 174 -10.00 -15.21 -1.26
N SER A 175 -9.54 -16.34 -0.73
CA SER A 175 -8.51 -17.17 -1.35
C SER A 175 -9.02 -17.72 -2.68
N VAL A 176 -8.16 -17.72 -3.70
CA VAL A 176 -8.36 -18.41 -4.98
C VAL A 176 -8.45 -19.91 -4.74
#